data_AF-A0A0G1RH83-F1
#
_entry.id   AF-A0A0G1RH83-F1
#
_cell.length_a   1.000
_cell.length_b   1.000
_cell.length_c   1.000
_cell.angle_alpha   90.00
_cell.angle_beta   90.00
_cell.angle_gamma   90.00
#
_symmetry.space_group_name_H-M   'P 1'
#
loop_
_entity.id
_entity.type
_entity.pdbx_description
1 polymer ?
#
loop_
_entity_poly.entity_id
_entity_poly.type
_entity_poly.pdbx_seq_one_letter_code
_entity_poly.pdbx_strand_id
1 'polypeptide(L)'
;YKNAVQKIEEVETVAGEKLTTFGMIVEVPIKSTRQVVLSYSIPKKIDLEKSPTYHLYVQKQAGTANDSLNFTLNLPDYLKVESINGIDEKKVTQNLKISTDLATDREFEVEVKKK
;
A
#
# COMPACT_ATOMS: atom_id res chain seq x y z
N TYR A 1 25.19 2.03 -10.75
CA TYR A 1 23.95 2.43 -11.43
C TYR A 1 23.15 3.33 -10.51
N LYS A 2 22.99 4.61 -10.86
CA LYS A 2 22.13 5.54 -10.11
C LYS A 2 20.70 5.31 -10.58
N ASN A 3 19.86 4.67 -9.76
CA ASN A 3 18.43 4.65 -10.01
C ASN A 3 17.93 6.09 -9.80
N ALA A 4 17.68 6.81 -10.89
CA ALA A 4 17.02 8.09 -10.82
C ALA A 4 15.57 7.84 -10.37
N VAL A 5 15.22 8.35 -9.18
CA VAL A 5 13.83 8.32 -8.71
C VAL A 5 13.06 9.31 -9.57
N GLN A 6 12.29 8.80 -10.52
CA GLN A 6 11.38 9.62 -11.31
C GLN A 6 10.10 9.85 -10.52
N LYS A 7 9.72 11.11 -10.34
CA LYS A 7 8.43 11.46 -9.73
C LYS A 7 7.31 10.94 -10.64
N ILE A 8 6.32 10.27 -10.06
CA ILE A 8 5.09 9.93 -10.78
C ILE A 8 4.31 11.23 -10.95
N GLU A 9 4.14 11.65 -12.20
CA GLU A 9 3.55 12.95 -12.53
C GLU A 9 2.04 12.98 -12.30
N GLU A 10 1.38 11.83 -12.52
CA GLU A 10 -0.08 11.70 -12.42
C GLU A 10 -0.45 10.90 -11.17
N VAL A 11 -0.80 11.63 -10.12
CA VAL A 11 -1.37 11.07 -8.89
C VAL A 11 -2.76 11.69 -8.72
N GLU A 12 -3.79 10.86 -8.90
CA GLU A 12 -5.16 11.25 -8.63
C GLU A 12 -5.38 11.36 -7.12
N THR A 13 -6.01 12.45 -6.68
CA THR A 13 -6.33 12.67 -5.27
C THR A 13 -7.82 12.93 -5.14
N VAL A 14 -8.49 12.10 -4.35
CA VAL A 14 -9.91 12.23 -4.06
C VAL A 14 -10.07 12.45 -2.56
N ALA A 15 -10.51 13.65 -2.17
CA ALA A 15 -10.82 13.95 -0.79
C ALA A 15 -12.22 13.41 -0.45
N GLY A 16 -12.28 12.35 0.37
CA GLY A 16 -13.52 11.89 0.98
C GLY A 16 -13.81 12.61 2.30
N GLU A 17 -14.99 12.39 2.86
CA GLU A 17 -15.42 12.99 4.14
C GLU A 17 -14.56 12.56 5.33
N LYS A 18 -13.95 11.36 5.27
CA LYS A 18 -13.16 10.76 6.36
C LYS A 18 -11.72 10.45 5.94
N LEU A 19 -11.52 10.02 4.70
CA LEU A 19 -10.23 9.57 4.19
C LEU A 19 -9.97 10.22 2.83
N THR A 20 -8.70 10.52 2.58
CA THR A 20 -8.22 10.94 1.26
C THR A 20 -7.64 9.72 0.53
N THR A 21 -8.10 9.49 -0.69
CA THR A 21 -7.61 8.42 -1.56
C THR A 21 -6.59 8.98 -2.53
N PHE A 22 -5.47 8.29 -2.68
CA PHE A 22 -4.43 8.59 -3.66
C PHE A 22 -4.33 7.41 -4.64
N GLY A 23 -4.46 7.68 -5.93
CA GLY A 23 -4.40 6.69 -7.00
C GLY A 23 -3.30 7.04 -7.99
N MET A 24 -2.64 6.03 -8.54
CA MET A 24 -1.68 6.20 -9.64
C MET A 24 -1.58 4.94 -10.48
N ILE A 25 -1.25 5.13 -11.75
CA ILE A 25 -0.97 4.04 -12.68
C ILE A 25 0.54 3.99 -12.91
N VAL A 26 1.10 2.78 -12.84
CA VAL A 26 2.53 2.56 -13.08
C VAL A 26 2.69 1.58 -14.24
N GLU A 27 3.30 2.06 -15.32
CA GLU A 27 3.66 1.20 -16.44
C GLU A 27 5.03 0.54 -16.22
N VAL A 28 5.07 -0.78 -16.36
CA VAL A 28 6.30 -1.59 -16.26
C VAL A 28 6.51 -2.31 -17.59
N PRO A 29 7.50 -1.90 -18.40
CA PRO A 29 7.81 -2.56 -19.67
C PRO A 29 8.15 -4.05 -19.51
N ILE A 30 7.96 -4.80 -20.59
CA ILE A 30 8.26 -6.24 -20.66
C ILE A 30 9.73 -6.48 -20.29
N LYS A 31 9.99 -7.50 -19.44
CA LYS A 31 11.33 -7.89 -18.96
C LYS A 31 12.09 -6.75 -18.25
N SER A 32 11.37 -5.82 -17.64
CA SER A 32 11.95 -4.74 -16.84
C SER A 32 11.55 -4.84 -15.37
N THR A 33 12.22 -4.08 -14.52
CA THR A 33 11.87 -3.91 -13.11
C THR A 33 11.75 -2.43 -12.82
N ARG A 34 10.71 -2.05 -12.08
CA ARG A 34 10.48 -0.67 -11.65
C ARG A 34 10.34 -0.63 -10.13
N GLN A 35 10.99 0.35 -9.52
CA GLN A 35 10.84 0.65 -8.09
C GLN A 35 9.91 1.84 -7.93
N VAL A 36 8.85 1.66 -7.14
CA VAL A 36 7.92 2.72 -6.77
C VAL A 36 8.09 2.99 -5.28
N VAL A 37 8.31 4.25 -4.92
CA VAL A 37 8.47 4.68 -3.52
C VAL A 37 7.39 5.71 -3.22
N LEU A 38 6.54 5.37 -2.26
CA LEU A 38 5.46 6.23 -1.79
C LEU A 38 5.82 6.77 -0.40
N SER A 39 5.92 8.09 -0.30
CA SER A 39 6.15 8.80 0.96
C SER A 39 4.92 9.65 1.27
N TYR A 40 4.29 9.41 2.42
CA TYR A 40 3.11 10.13 2.85
C TYR A 40 3.24 10.54 4.32
N SER A 41 2.56 11.62 4.69
CA SER A 41 2.56 12.15 6.07
C SER A 41 1.19 11.96 6.69
N ILE A 42 1.15 11.31 7.85
CA ILE A 42 -0.08 11.12 8.61
C ILE A 42 -0.20 12.26 9.63
N PRO A 43 -1.36 12.96 9.70
CA PRO A 43 -1.55 14.01 10.69
C PRO A 43 -1.44 13.48 12.11
N LYS A 44 -0.80 14.24 13.01
CA LYS A 44 -0.55 13.85 14.42
C LYS A 44 -1.82 13.65 15.26
N LYS A 45 -2.95 14.22 14.84
CA LYS A 45 -4.25 14.10 15.50
C LYS A 45 -5.14 13.21 14.65
N ILE A 46 -5.08 11.90 14.91
CA ILE A 46 -6.07 10.95 14.41
C ILE A 46 -7.15 10.90 15.49
N ASP A 47 -8.40 11.18 15.11
CA ASP A 47 -9.53 10.99 16.02
C ASP A 47 -9.72 9.49 16.28
N LEU A 48 -9.45 9.07 17.51
CA LEU A 48 -9.46 7.66 17.92
C LEU A 48 -10.86 7.15 18.27
N GLU A 49 -11.88 8.03 18.35
CA GLU A 49 -13.25 7.61 18.70
C GLU A 49 -13.86 6.67 17.65
N LYS A 50 -13.34 6.72 16.42
CA LYS A 50 -13.60 5.74 15.36
C LYS A 50 -12.26 5.35 14.78
N SER A 51 -11.60 4.33 15.33
CA SER A 51 -10.32 3.81 14.80
C SER A 51 -10.39 3.69 13.28
N PRO A 52 -9.76 4.60 12.51
CA PRO A 52 -9.94 4.60 11.07
C PRO A 52 -9.17 3.42 10.48
N THR A 53 -9.85 2.65 9.64
CA THR A 53 -9.26 1.63 8.81
C THR A 53 -8.78 2.27 7.52
N TYR A 54 -7.51 2.07 7.18
CA TYR A 54 -6.91 2.49 5.93
C TYR A 54 -6.73 1.27 5.03
N HIS A 55 -6.97 1.45 3.74
CA HIS A 55 -6.80 0.39 2.75
C HIS A 55 -5.72 0.80 1.76
N LEU A 56 -4.79 -0.11 1.50
CA LEU A 56 -3.82 0.01 0.41
C LEU A 56 -4.10 -1.07 -0.61
N TYR A 57 -4.28 -0.66 -1.86
CA TYR A 57 -4.53 -1.58 -2.98
C TYR A 57 -3.34 -1.59 -3.93
N VAL A 58 -2.91 -2.80 -4.29
CA VAL A 58 -1.99 -3.05 -5.40
C VAL A 58 -2.71 -3.98 -6.36
N GLN A 59 -3.12 -3.41 -7.49
CA GLN A 59 -3.91 -4.10 -8.50
C GLN A 59 -3.16 -4.15 -9.80
N LYS A 60 -3.43 -5.20 -10.56
CA LYS A 60 -2.82 -5.43 -11.87
C LYS A 60 -3.91 -5.44 -12.94
N GLN A 61 -3.64 -4.79 -14.07
CA GLN A 61 -4.54 -4.84 -15.23
C GLN A 61 -4.64 -6.28 -15.76
N ALA A 62 -5.85 -6.72 -16.09
CA ALA A 62 -6.11 -8.08 -16.56
C ALA A 62 -5.35 -8.38 -17.88
N GLY A 63 -5.01 -9.66 -18.10
CA GLY A 63 -4.47 -10.13 -19.39
C GLY A 63 -2.95 -10.29 -19.47
N THR A 64 -2.24 -10.31 -18.34
CA THR A 64 -0.78 -10.53 -18.29
C THR A 64 -0.41 -11.61 -17.26
N ALA A 65 0.75 -12.25 -17.43
CA ALA A 65 1.19 -13.42 -16.64
C ALA A 65 1.37 -13.11 -15.13
N ASN A 66 1.64 -14.13 -14.31
CA ASN A 66 1.93 -13.96 -12.88
C ASN A 66 3.23 -13.16 -12.69
N ASP A 67 3.12 -11.86 -12.43
CA ASP A 67 4.27 -11.00 -12.16
C ASP A 67 4.63 -11.08 -10.68
N SER A 68 5.90 -11.34 -10.38
CA SER A 68 6.38 -11.33 -8.99
C SER A 68 6.30 -9.94 -8.37
N LEU A 69 5.77 -9.85 -7.15
CA LEU A 69 5.73 -8.64 -6.33
C LEU A 69 6.49 -8.88 -5.02
N ASN A 70 7.51 -8.07 -4.81
CA ASN A 70 8.13 -7.91 -3.50
C ASN A 70 7.60 -6.61 -2.88
N PHE A 71 6.88 -6.72 -1.78
CA PHE A 71 6.24 -5.59 -1.13
C PHE A 71 6.73 -5.44 0.31
N THR A 72 7.05 -4.21 0.68
CA THR A 72 7.49 -3.85 2.04
C THR A 72 6.71 -2.64 2.50
N LEU A 73 6.01 -2.77 3.61
CA LEU A 73 5.25 -1.71 4.25
C LEU A 73 5.84 -1.47 5.63
N ASN A 74 6.43 -0.29 5.82
CA ASN A 74 6.99 0.14 7.10
C ASN A 74 6.03 1.15 7.71
N LEU A 75 5.31 0.73 8.75
CA LEU A 75 4.35 1.58 9.45
C LEU A 75 4.98 2.20 10.70
N PRO A 76 4.52 3.39 11.12
CA PRO A 76 4.88 3.93 12.43
C PRO A 76 4.26 3.09 13.56
N ASP A 77 4.82 3.18 14.77
CA ASP A 77 4.48 2.33 15.92
C ASP A 77 2.98 2.32 16.29
N TYR A 78 2.23 3.36 15.95
CA TYR A 78 0.80 3.48 16.24
C TYR A 78 -0.11 2.87 15.17
N LEU A 79 0.43 2.32 14.09
CA LEU A 79 -0.32 1.60 13.05
C LEU A 79 0.11 0.13 12.98
N LYS A 80 -0.80 -0.73 12.52
CA LYS A 80 -0.54 -2.14 12.24
C LYS A 80 -1.29 -2.60 11.00
N VAL A 81 -0.76 -3.62 10.31
CA VAL A 81 -1.54 -4.38 9.35
C VAL A 81 -2.47 -5.32 10.12
N GLU A 82 -3.75 -5.33 9.74
CA GLU A 82 -4.79 -6.19 10.30
C GLU A 82 -5.03 -7.40 9.40
N SER A 83 -5.25 -7.16 8.10
CA SER A 83 -5.55 -8.21 7.13
C SER A 83 -4.83 -7.98 5.79
N ILE A 84 -4.61 -9.08 5.06
CA ILE A 84 -4.24 -9.05 3.64
C ILE A 84 -5.30 -9.85 2.89
N ASN A 85 -5.96 -9.21 1.92
CA ASN A 85 -7.08 -9.79 1.17
C ASN A 85 -8.19 -10.36 2.07
N GLY A 86 -8.48 -9.70 3.20
CA GLY A 86 -9.48 -10.15 4.17
C GLY A 86 -9.10 -11.40 4.97
N ILE A 87 -7.86 -11.88 4.84
CA ILE A 87 -7.31 -12.93 5.69
C ILE A 87 -6.58 -12.25 6.84
N ASP A 88 -7.07 -12.47 8.06
CA ASP A 88 -6.44 -11.97 9.28
C ASP A 88 -4.99 -12.43 9.35
N GLU A 89 -4.05 -11.48 9.31
CA GLU A 89 -2.67 -11.80 9.64
C GLU A 89 -2.60 -12.01 11.16
N LYS A 90 -2.57 -13.28 11.59
CA LYS A 90 -2.38 -13.67 13.01
C LYS A 90 -1.11 -13.06 13.64
N LYS A 91 -0.23 -12.46 12.85
CA LYS A 91 0.89 -11.64 13.30
C LYS A 91 0.59 -10.18 12.95
N VAL A 92 0.06 -9.45 13.92
CA VAL A 92 0.06 -7.99 13.93
C VAL A 92 1.50 -7.52 13.77
N THR A 93 1.89 -7.08 12.57
CA THR A 93 3.25 -6.59 12.30
C THR A 93 3.24 -5.12 11.89
N GLN A 94 4.21 -4.40 12.41
CA GLN A 94 4.46 -3.00 12.05
C GLN A 94 5.25 -2.89 10.74
N ASN A 95 6.14 -3.84 10.49
CA ASN A 95 6.97 -3.91 9.30
C ASN A 95 6.61 -5.18 8.55
N LEU A 96 5.70 -5.04 7.59
CA LEU A 96 5.28 -6.15 6.76
C LEU A 96 6.24 -6.30 5.58
N LYS A 97 6.71 -7.52 5.36
CA LYS A 97 7.46 -7.90 4.16
C LYS A 97 6.81 -9.14 3.56
N ILE A 98 6.31 -9.01 2.33
CA ILE A 98 5.75 -10.13 1.60
C ILE A 98 6.45 -10.29 0.25
N SER A 99 6.57 -11.55 -0.18
CA SER A 99 6.97 -11.94 -1.52
C SER A 99 5.81 -12.75 -2.08
N THR A 100 5.16 -12.25 -3.12
CA THR A 100 3.96 -12.84 -3.73
C THR A 100 4.01 -12.64 -5.24
N ASP A 101 2.95 -13.03 -5.94
CA ASP A 101 2.69 -12.64 -7.33
C ASP A 101 1.49 -11.69 -7.40
N LEU A 102 1.25 -11.10 -8.58
CA LEU A 102 0.07 -10.30 -8.89
C LEU A 102 -0.96 -11.12 -9.69
N ALA A 103 -1.09 -12.42 -9.43
CA ALA A 103 -2.13 -13.25 -10.06
C ALA A 103 -3.54 -12.84 -9.60
N THR A 104 -3.64 -12.23 -8.42
CA THR A 104 -4.85 -11.61 -7.89
C THR A 104 -4.48 -10.24 -7.30
N ASP A 105 -5.47 -9.39 -7.07
CA ASP A 105 -5.27 -8.11 -6.40
C ASP A 105 -4.74 -8.30 -4.98
N ARG A 106 -4.05 -7.28 -4.47
CA ARG A 106 -3.58 -7.22 -3.08
C ARG A 106 -4.23 -6.03 -2.39
N GLU A 107 -4.97 -6.31 -1.34
CA GLU A 107 -5.53 -5.34 -0.41
C GLU A 107 -4.84 -5.53 0.94
N PHE A 108 -4.34 -4.43 1.52
CA PHE A 108 -3.78 -4.40 2.86
C PHE A 108 -4.66 -3.49 3.72
N GLU A 109 -5.19 -4.04 4.79
CA GLU A 109 -5.99 -3.32 5.77
C GLU A 109 -5.09 -2.89 6.93
N VAL A 110 -5.09 -1.59 7.22
CA VAL A 110 -4.23 -0.97 8.23
C VAL A 110 -5.08 -0.27 9.26
N GLU A 111 -4.91 -0.63 10.53
CA GLU A 111 -5.66 -0.07 11.65
C GLU A 111 -4.72 0.70 12.59
N VAL A 112 -5.29 1.67 13.30
CA VAL A 112 -4.62 2.33 14.43
C VAL A 112 -4.60 1.37 15.63
N LYS A 113 -3.42 1.17 16.23
CA LYS A 113 -3.30 0.38 17.45
C LYS A 113 -4.06 1.08 18.58
N LYS A 114 -5.04 0.37 19.16
CA LYS A 114 -5.67 0.77 20.41
C LYS A 114 -4.61 0.69 21.52
N LYS A 115 -4.46 1.77 22.29
CA LYS A 115 -3.61 1.80 23.48
C LYS A 115 -4.25 1.05 24.63
#